data_AF-A0A8C7I2H2-F1
#
_entry.id   AF-A0A8C7I2H2-F1
#
_cell.length_a   1.000
_cell.length_b   1.000
_cell.length_c   1.000
_cell.angle_alpha   90.00
_cell.angle_beta   90.00
_cell.angle_gamma   90.00
#
_symmetry.space_group_name_H-M   'P 1'
#
loop_
_entity.id
_entity.type
_entity.pdbx_description
1 polymer ?
#
loop_
_entity_poly.entity_id
_entity_poly.type
_entity_poly.pdbx_seq_one_letter_code
_entity_poly.pdbx_strand_id
1 'polypeptide(L)'
;VCTFIVKLDGGSQGDVIYLIHDPSDLRVIVGSQTRQSVVQEYIHKPLLIDKLKLDIRLYVLVKSLEPLEIYIAVTLLSFCIEPYQEPSQKNLSHVLMHLTNYSLSVQSGKFVHSDSLSSGNKRTFSSVLYRLASKGVDIKKVWSDIISLVKTVIALFPVP
;
A
#
# COMPACT_ATOMS: atom_id res chain seq x y z
N VAL A 1 -14.64 -3.04 -16.26
CA VAL A 1 -13.39 -3.78 -16.57
C VAL A 1 -12.67 -4.01 -15.25
N CYS A 2 -12.26 -5.24 -14.95
CA CYS A 2 -11.50 -5.51 -13.72
C CYS A 2 -10.05 -5.03 -13.90
N THR A 3 -9.41 -4.56 -12.83
CA THR A 3 -7.98 -4.19 -12.85
C THR A 3 -7.25 -5.12 -11.90
N PHE A 4 -6.12 -5.64 -12.32
CA PHE A 4 -5.26 -6.48 -11.49
C PHE A 4 -3.91 -5.80 -11.26
N ILE A 5 -3.32 -6.08 -10.11
CA ILE A 5 -1.92 -5.78 -9.81
C ILE A 5 -1.11 -7.07 -9.83
N VAL A 6 -0.08 -7.07 -10.66
CA VAL A 6 0.86 -8.17 -10.81
C VAL A 6 2.12 -7.81 -10.05
N LYS A 7 2.61 -8.73 -9.22
CA LYS A 7 3.88 -8.62 -8.50
C LYS A 7 4.74 -9.83 -8.90
N LEU A 8 5.84 -9.60 -9.61
CA LEU A 8 6.74 -10.68 -10.00
C LEU A 8 7.72 -11.01 -8.86
N ASP A 9 8.12 -12.28 -8.73
CA ASP A 9 9.16 -12.70 -7.80
C ASP A 9 10.54 -12.18 -8.22
N GLY A 10 11.39 -11.95 -7.21
CA GLY A 10 12.79 -11.57 -7.39
C GLY A 10 13.05 -10.08 -7.66
N GLY A 11 12.04 -9.22 -7.57
CA GLY A 11 12.24 -7.77 -7.66
C GLY A 11 12.18 -7.04 -6.32
N SER A 12 12.81 -5.87 -6.27
CA SER A 12 12.71 -4.93 -5.16
C SER A 12 12.24 -3.56 -5.68
N GLN A 13 11.89 -2.64 -4.77
CA GLN A 13 11.70 -1.22 -5.08
C GLN A 13 10.57 -0.81 -6.05
N GLY A 14 9.78 -1.75 -6.59
CA GLY A 14 8.63 -1.44 -7.45
C GLY A 14 8.85 -1.72 -8.93
N ASP A 15 10.06 -2.10 -9.35
CA ASP A 15 10.42 -2.35 -10.75
C ASP A 15 9.74 -3.59 -11.37
N VAL A 16 9.07 -4.38 -10.53
CA VAL A 16 8.39 -5.64 -10.89
C VAL A 16 6.89 -5.63 -10.60
N ILE A 17 6.31 -4.43 -10.46
CA ILE A 17 4.89 -4.26 -10.14
C ILE A 17 4.17 -3.58 -11.31
N TYR A 18 3.13 -4.25 -11.82
CA TYR A 18 2.38 -3.79 -12.99
C TYR A 18 0.89 -3.79 -12.71
N LEU A 19 0.15 -2.87 -13.33
CA LEU A 19 -1.29 -2.94 -13.43
C LEU A 19 -1.69 -3.45 -14.81
N ILE A 20 -2.66 -4.37 -14.85
CA ILE A 20 -3.19 -4.94 -16.10
C ILE A 20 -4.72 -4.96 -16.06
N HIS A 21 -5.35 -4.86 -17.23
CA HIS A 21 -6.79 -5.12 -17.38
C HIS A 21 -7.06 -6.49 -17.99
N ASP A 22 -6.18 -6.97 -18.88
CA ASP A 22 -6.29 -8.26 -19.53
C ASP A 22 -5.20 -9.21 -18.99
N PRO A 23 -5.54 -10.40 -18.48
CA PRO A 23 -4.56 -11.42 -18.09
C PRO A 23 -3.57 -11.79 -19.22
N SER A 24 -3.94 -11.59 -20.49
CA SER A 24 -3.07 -11.80 -21.65
C SER A 24 -1.88 -10.85 -21.67
N ASP A 25 -2.02 -9.64 -21.09
CA ASP A 25 -0.93 -8.66 -20.95
C ASP A 25 0.23 -9.23 -20.12
N LEU A 26 -0.06 -10.19 -19.22
CA LEU A 26 0.97 -10.84 -18.41
C LEU A 26 2.01 -11.57 -19.28
N ARG A 27 1.60 -12.17 -20.40
CA ARG A 27 2.53 -12.85 -21.32
C ARG A 27 3.48 -11.86 -21.99
N VAL A 28 3.00 -10.64 -22.25
CA VAL A 28 3.82 -9.57 -22.84
C VAL A 28 4.83 -9.05 -21.81
N ILE A 29 4.41 -8.89 -20.55
CA ILE A 29 5.25 -8.37 -19.46
C ILE A 29 6.33 -9.38 -19.04
N VAL A 30 5.96 -10.65 -18.88
CA VAL A 30 6.84 -11.69 -18.35
C VAL A 30 7.64 -12.39 -19.47
N GLY A 31 7.20 -12.26 -20.73
CA GLY A 31 7.82 -12.91 -21.88
C GLY A 31 7.70 -14.43 -21.82
N SER A 32 8.69 -15.13 -22.38
CA SER A 32 8.78 -16.60 -22.40
C SER A 32 9.40 -17.21 -21.14
N GLN A 33 9.81 -16.40 -20.16
CA GLN A 33 10.33 -16.92 -18.88
C GLN A 33 9.18 -17.17 -17.90
N THR A 34 9.10 -18.35 -17.32
CA THR A 34 8.16 -18.61 -16.22
C THR A 34 8.68 -17.97 -14.94
N ARG A 35 8.36 -16.69 -14.70
CA ARG A 35 8.58 -16.07 -13.39
C ARG A 35 7.37 -16.31 -12.50
N GLN A 36 7.62 -16.79 -11.29
CA GLN A 36 6.60 -16.86 -10.26
C GLN A 36 6.07 -15.43 -10.01
N SER A 37 4.76 -15.32 -9.85
CA SER A 37 4.10 -14.03 -9.66
C SER A 37 2.79 -14.19 -8.91
N VAL A 38 2.40 -13.12 -8.22
CA VAL A 38 1.08 -12.99 -7.60
C VAL A 38 0.25 -12.01 -8.41
N VAL A 39 -0.91 -12.46 -8.86
CA VAL A 39 -1.94 -11.62 -9.49
C VAL A 39 -3.03 -11.39 -8.46
N GLN A 40 -3.31 -10.13 -8.16
CA GLN A 40 -4.29 -9.73 -7.16
C GLN A 40 -5.25 -8.71 -7.76
N GLU A 41 -6.53 -8.77 -7.40
CA GLU A 41 -7.47 -7.70 -7.76
C GLU A 41 -6.98 -6.36 -7.19
N TYR A 42 -6.93 -5.35 -8.05
CA TYR A 42 -6.50 -4.02 -7.63
C TYR A 42 -7.65 -3.27 -6.96
N ILE A 43 -7.37 -2.75 -5.76
CA ILE A 43 -8.29 -1.87 -5.04
C ILE A 43 -8.36 -0.52 -5.79
N HIS A 44 -9.33 -0.41 -6.69
CA HIS A 44 -9.54 0.75 -7.57
C HIS A 44 -10.26 1.93 -6.90
N LYS A 45 -10.81 1.74 -5.69
CA LYS A 45 -11.42 2.79 -4.85
C LYS A 45 -10.72 2.88 -3.49
N PRO A 46 -9.43 3.24 -3.45
CA PRO A 46 -8.70 3.37 -2.20
C PRO A 46 -9.17 4.59 -1.39
N LEU A 47 -8.87 4.61 -0.09
CA LEU A 47 -8.95 5.83 0.70
C LEU A 47 -7.97 6.88 0.12
N LEU A 48 -8.45 8.10 -0.07
CA LEU A 48 -7.66 9.23 -0.55
C LEU A 48 -7.62 10.37 0.48
N ILE A 49 -6.44 10.96 0.64
CA ILE A 49 -6.27 12.22 1.39
C ILE A 49 -5.53 13.19 0.47
N ASP A 50 -6.10 14.38 0.29
CA ASP A 50 -5.62 15.38 -0.69
C ASP A 50 -5.50 14.79 -2.11
N LYS A 51 -6.43 13.89 -2.47
CA LYS A 51 -6.44 13.13 -3.73
C LYS A 51 -5.27 12.15 -3.91
N LEU A 52 -4.44 11.93 -2.89
CA LEU A 52 -3.32 11.00 -2.93
C LEU A 52 -3.72 9.66 -2.29
N LYS A 53 -3.36 8.57 -2.96
CA LYS A 53 -3.41 7.21 -2.41
C LYS A 53 -2.31 7.03 -1.36
N LEU A 54 -2.58 6.23 -0.34
CA LEU A 54 -1.63 5.94 0.74
C LEU A 54 -1.63 4.46 1.13
N ASP A 55 -0.57 4.03 1.79
CA ASP A 55 -0.50 2.76 2.51
C ASP A 55 -0.07 2.98 3.97
N ILE A 56 -0.46 2.02 4.83
CA ILE A 56 -0.10 2.00 6.24
C ILE A 56 0.92 0.89 6.47
N ARG A 57 2.14 1.27 6.90
CA ARG A 57 3.14 0.32 7.37
C ARG A 57 3.03 0.14 8.87
N LEU A 58 2.76 -1.10 9.28
CA LEU A 58 2.73 -1.53 10.68
C LEU A 58 3.95 -2.40 10.97
N TYR A 59 4.55 -2.18 12.12
CA TYR A 59 5.55 -3.06 12.71
C TYR A 59 4.87 -3.82 13.85
N VAL A 60 4.94 -5.14 13.79
CA VAL A 60 4.29 -6.01 14.75
C VAL A 60 5.36 -6.86 15.40
N LEU A 61 5.52 -6.71 16.72
CA LEU A 61 6.36 -7.57 17.55
C LEU A 61 5.47 -8.61 18.23
N VAL A 62 5.66 -9.87 17.89
CA VAL A 62 5.04 -11.00 18.61
C VAL A 62 6.02 -11.45 19.68
N LYS A 63 5.72 -11.13 20.95
CA LYS A 63 6.58 -11.49 22.09
C LYS A 63 6.27 -12.89 22.60
N SER A 64 4.99 -13.26 22.63
CA SER A 64 4.53 -14.60 23.00
C SER A 64 3.23 -14.92 22.26
N LEU A 65 3.01 -16.21 21.98
CA LEU A 65 1.73 -16.72 21.46
C LEU A 65 0.85 -17.28 22.57
N GLU A 66 1.46 -17.71 23.68
CA GLU A 66 0.78 -18.30 24.83
C GLU A 66 1.45 -17.83 26.14
N PRO A 67 0.86 -16.84 26.86
CA PRO A 67 -0.29 -16.03 26.45
C PRO A 67 0.05 -15.14 25.25
N LEU A 68 -0.96 -14.81 24.43
CA LEU A 68 -0.76 -13.95 23.26
C LEU A 68 -0.36 -12.54 23.68
N GLU A 69 0.88 -12.15 23.33
CA GLU A 69 1.45 -10.84 23.64
C GLU A 69 2.05 -10.23 22.37
N ILE A 70 1.38 -9.18 21.86
CA ILE A 70 1.72 -8.51 20.60
C ILE A 70 1.82 -7.01 20.83
N TYR A 71 2.86 -6.39 20.27
CA TYR A 71 3.01 -4.93 20.22
C TYR A 71 2.92 -4.44 18.78
N ILE A 72 2.17 -3.37 18.55
CA ILE A 72 2.01 -2.76 17.23
C ILE A 72 2.57 -1.34 17.28
N ALA A 73 3.50 -1.04 16.37
CA ALA A 73 4.01 0.30 16.13
C ALA A 73 3.66 0.73 14.70
N VAL A 74 3.26 1.99 14.55
CA VAL A 74 2.93 2.59 13.24
C VAL A 74 4.01 3.59 12.86
N THR A 75 4.54 3.49 11.65
CA THR A 75 5.50 4.48 11.14
C THR A 75 4.79 5.60 10.37
N LEU A 76 5.58 6.49 9.77
CA LEU A 76 5.07 7.44 8.79
C LEU A 76 4.38 6.69 7.64
N LEU A 77 3.18 7.16 7.31
CA LEU A 77 2.41 6.72 6.16
C LEU A 77 3.07 7.22 4.88
N SER A 78 3.09 6.38 3.85
CA SER A 78 3.62 6.74 2.54
C SER A 78 2.47 7.07 1.60
N PHE A 79 2.56 8.23 0.96
CA PHE A 79 1.59 8.66 -0.05
C PHE A 79 2.22 8.58 -1.44
N CYS A 80 1.38 8.27 -2.43
CA CYS A 80 1.69 8.47 -3.83
C CYS A 80 2.12 9.92 -4.10
N ILE A 81 2.91 10.15 -5.14
CA ILE A 81 3.36 11.50 -5.51
C ILE A 81 2.28 12.23 -6.28
N GLU A 82 1.62 11.53 -7.18
CA GLU A 82 0.66 12.13 -8.10
C GLU A 82 -0.78 11.87 -7.63
N PRO A 83 -1.70 12.82 -7.87
CA PRO A 83 -3.12 12.63 -7.59
C PRO A 83 -3.66 11.35 -8.24
N TYR A 84 -4.36 10.55 -7.44
CA TYR A 84 -4.96 9.31 -7.86
C TYR A 84 -6.08 9.56 -8.87
N GLN A 85 -6.09 8.75 -9.91
CA GLN A 85 -7.22 8.54 -10.82
C GLN A 85 -7.53 7.05 -10.86
N GLU A 86 -8.80 6.70 -11.06
CA GLU A 86 -9.16 5.29 -11.23
C GLU A 86 -8.41 4.68 -12.43
N PRO A 87 -7.99 3.41 -12.34
CA PRO A 87 -7.24 2.76 -13.41
C PRO A 87 -8.03 2.72 -14.73
N SER A 88 -7.33 3.05 -15.80
CA SER A 88 -7.79 2.99 -17.19
C SER A 88 -6.61 2.65 -18.08
N GLN A 89 -6.88 2.21 -19.31
CA GLN A 89 -5.81 1.88 -20.27
C GLN A 89 -4.78 3.00 -20.48
N LYS A 90 -5.15 4.26 -20.22
CA LYS A 90 -4.30 5.44 -20.38
C LYS A 90 -3.36 5.71 -19.20
N ASN A 91 -3.62 5.14 -18.01
CA ASN A 91 -2.87 5.45 -16.79
C ASN A 91 -2.29 4.23 -16.06
N LEU A 92 -2.47 3.00 -16.55
CA LEU A 92 -1.90 1.79 -15.92
C LEU A 92 -0.38 1.86 -15.73
N SER A 93 0.33 2.51 -16.66
CA SER A 93 1.78 2.72 -16.60
C SER A 93 2.20 3.90 -15.69
N HIS A 94 1.26 4.73 -15.22
CA HIS A 94 1.54 5.88 -14.37
C HIS A 94 1.71 5.44 -12.91
N VAL A 95 2.80 4.75 -12.62
CA VAL A 95 3.02 4.11 -11.31
C VAL A 95 3.01 5.08 -10.13
N LEU A 96 3.37 6.36 -10.34
CA LEU A 96 3.49 7.35 -9.26
C LEU A 96 2.15 7.77 -8.61
N MET A 97 1.01 7.50 -9.27
CA MET A 97 -0.31 7.67 -8.66
C MET A 97 -0.86 6.36 -8.05
N HIS A 98 -0.31 5.20 -8.46
CA HIS A 98 -0.83 3.89 -8.08
C HIS A 98 -0.01 3.17 -7.02
N LEU A 99 1.30 3.45 -6.92
CA LEU A 99 2.26 2.81 -6.03
C LEU A 99 2.82 3.82 -5.03
N THR A 100 2.83 3.44 -3.77
CA THR A 100 3.26 4.27 -2.62
C THR A 100 4.71 3.99 -2.21
N ASN A 101 5.43 3.16 -2.96
CA ASN A 101 6.79 2.73 -2.64
C ASN A 101 7.74 3.93 -2.60
N TYR A 102 8.41 4.11 -1.46
CA TYR A 102 9.33 5.23 -1.25
C TYR A 102 10.50 5.27 -2.25
N SER A 103 11.00 4.11 -2.70
CA SER A 103 12.05 4.03 -3.71
C SER A 103 11.65 4.69 -5.03
N LEU A 104 10.42 4.44 -5.50
CA LEU A 104 9.85 5.12 -6.66
C LEU A 104 9.70 6.62 -6.39
N SER A 105 9.37 6.98 -5.15
CA SER A 105 9.26 8.38 -4.77
C SER A 105 10.59 9.13 -4.89
N VAL A 106 11.67 8.53 -4.39
CA VAL A 106 13.02 9.11 -4.44
C VAL A 106 13.53 9.19 -5.88
N GLN A 107 13.38 8.12 -6.65
CA GLN A 107 13.86 8.06 -8.04
C GLN A 107 13.14 9.05 -8.97
N SER A 108 11.89 9.42 -8.67
CA SER A 108 11.11 10.35 -9.52
C SER A 108 11.62 11.79 -9.54
N GLY A 109 12.49 12.20 -8.59
CA GLY A 109 12.93 13.59 -8.42
C GLY A 109 11.82 14.58 -8.01
N LYS A 110 10.56 14.14 -7.95
CA LYS A 110 9.38 14.93 -7.53
C LYS A 110 9.06 14.78 -6.04
N PHE A 111 9.94 14.14 -5.27
CA PHE A 111 9.74 13.96 -3.85
C PHE A 111 9.78 15.31 -3.13
N VAL A 112 8.64 15.74 -2.59
CA VAL A 112 8.59 16.93 -1.75
C VAL A 112 8.95 16.51 -0.34
N HIS A 113 10.20 16.78 0.05
CA HIS A 113 10.58 16.75 1.46
C HIS A 113 9.84 17.90 2.15
N SER A 114 8.82 17.56 2.93
CA SER A 114 8.12 18.54 3.75
C SER A 114 8.60 18.35 5.18
N ASP A 115 9.04 19.43 5.82
CA ASP A 115 9.36 19.46 7.25
C ASP A 115 8.09 19.34 8.12
N SER A 116 6.91 19.38 7.51
CA SER A 116 5.64 19.20 8.19
C SER A 116 5.24 17.72 8.26
N LEU A 117 4.95 17.25 9.48
CA LEU A 117 4.49 15.88 9.73
C LEU A 117 3.05 15.60 9.23
N SER A 118 2.38 16.62 8.69
CA SER A 118 0.97 16.60 8.26
C SER A 118 0.75 16.83 6.76
N SER A 119 1.81 17.11 5.99
CA SER A 119 1.76 17.32 4.54
C SER A 119 2.90 16.60 3.81
N GLY A 120 2.95 16.72 2.49
CA GLY A 120 3.91 15.98 1.65
C GLY A 120 3.59 14.48 1.55
N ASN A 121 4.58 13.71 1.10
CA ASN A 121 4.43 12.28 0.78
C ASN A 121 4.69 11.34 1.97
N LYS A 122 5.07 11.89 3.13
CA LYS A 122 5.27 11.17 4.38
C LYS A 122 4.53 11.91 5.50
N ARG A 123 3.57 11.24 6.15
CA ARG A 123 2.75 11.88 7.20
C ARG A 123 2.57 10.95 8.38
N THR A 124 2.38 11.51 9.57
CA THR A 124 2.11 10.70 10.76
C THR A 124 0.73 10.05 10.70
N PHE A 125 0.61 8.86 11.28
CA PHE A 125 -0.67 8.19 11.41
C PHE A 125 -1.68 9.02 12.21
N SER A 126 -1.22 9.68 13.27
CA SER A 126 -2.06 10.58 14.09
C SER A 126 -2.64 11.75 13.29
N SER A 127 -1.84 12.38 12.41
CA SER A 127 -2.33 13.46 11.54
C SER A 127 -3.42 12.96 10.59
N VAL A 128 -3.26 11.76 10.05
CA VAL A 128 -4.26 11.14 9.18
C VAL A 128 -5.53 10.79 9.94
N LEU A 129 -5.43 10.17 11.12
CA LEU A 129 -6.60 9.87 11.95
C LEU A 129 -7.36 11.14 12.32
N TYR A 130 -6.68 12.22 12.68
CA TYR A 130 -7.32 13.51 12.96
C TYR A 130 -8.13 14.03 11.77
N ARG A 131 -7.56 13.95 10.55
CA ARG A 131 -8.26 14.32 9.31
C ARG A 131 -9.44 13.41 8.95
N LEU A 132 -9.37 12.13 9.33
CA LEU A 132 -10.48 11.20 9.14
C LEU A 132 -11.60 11.47 10.15
N ALA A 133 -11.24 11.71 11.41
CA ALA A 133 -12.19 12.07 12.47
C ALA A 133 -12.93 13.37 12.14
N SER A 134 -12.24 14.39 11.60
CA SER A 134 -12.90 15.64 11.18
C SER A 134 -13.88 15.46 10.01
N LYS A 135 -13.79 14.36 9.28
CA LYS A 135 -14.74 13.93 8.24
C LYS A 135 -15.81 12.96 8.75
N GLY A 136 -15.89 12.73 10.07
CA GLY A 136 -16.87 11.86 10.69
C GLY A 136 -16.52 10.37 10.69
N VAL A 137 -15.29 9.99 10.37
CA VAL A 137 -14.85 8.59 10.43
C VAL A 137 -14.60 8.19 11.89
N ASP A 138 -15.13 7.03 12.30
CA ASP A 138 -14.83 6.44 13.60
C ASP A 138 -13.41 5.86 13.64
N ILE A 139 -12.47 6.66 14.17
CA ILE A 139 -11.07 6.27 14.30
C ILE A 139 -10.84 5.13 15.30
N LYS A 140 -11.74 4.93 16.28
CA LYS A 140 -11.63 3.80 17.22
C LYS A 140 -11.95 2.50 16.50
N LYS A 141 -12.99 2.52 15.66
CA LYS A 141 -13.30 1.38 14.79
C LYS A 141 -12.16 1.07 13.83
N VAL A 142 -11.59 2.09 13.17
CA VAL A 142 -10.43 1.90 12.27
C VAL A 142 -9.28 1.19 12.99
N TRP A 143 -8.94 1.62 14.20
CA TRP A 143 -7.88 0.98 14.98
C TRP A 143 -8.23 -0.45 15.41
N SER A 144 -9.48 -0.68 15.80
CA SER A 144 -9.99 -2.02 16.15
C SER A 144 -9.90 -2.98 14.97
N ASP A 145 -10.30 -2.54 13.77
CA ASP A 145 -10.23 -3.32 12.53
C ASP A 145 -8.75 -3.66 12.18
N ILE A 146 -7.82 -2.72 12.37
CA ILE A 146 -6.38 -2.95 12.19
C ILE A 146 -5.86 -4.02 13.15
N ILE A 147 -6.21 -3.95 14.43
CA ILE A 147 -5.81 -4.96 15.43
C ILE A 147 -6.36 -6.34 15.06
N SER A 148 -7.62 -6.41 14.62
CA SER A 148 -8.24 -7.66 14.18
C SER A 148 -7.52 -8.27 12.97
N LEU A 149 -7.16 -7.43 12.00
CA LEU A 149 -6.38 -7.86 10.85
C LEU A 149 -5.01 -8.42 11.26
N VAL A 150 -4.29 -7.74 12.15
CA VAL A 150 -2.98 -8.21 12.65
C VAL A 150 -3.10 -9.56 13.34
N LYS A 151 -4.11 -9.75 14.20
CA LYS A 151 -4.36 -11.04 14.87
C LYS A 151 -4.65 -12.16 13.86
N THR A 152 -5.48 -11.86 12.85
CA THR A 152 -5.81 -12.81 11.78
C THR A 152 -4.57 -13.22 11.00
N VAL A 153 -3.74 -12.25 10.63
CA VAL A 153 -2.48 -12.53 9.92
C VAL A 153 -1.56 -13.42 10.76
N ILE A 154 -1.36 -13.12 12.05
CA ILE A 154 -0.53 -13.94 12.95
C ILE A 154 -1.08 -15.36 13.07
N ALA A 155 -2.40 -15.53 13.17
CA ALA A 155 -3.02 -16.85 13.26
C ALA A 155 -2.83 -17.71 11.99
N LEU A 156 -2.58 -17.08 10.84
CA LEU A 156 -2.29 -17.76 9.57
C LEU A 156 -0.81 -18.10 9.40
N PHE A 157 0.09 -17.55 10.22
CA PHE A 157 1.49 -17.92 10.21
C PHE A 157 1.67 -19.24 10.96
N PRO A 158 2.13 -20.32 10.30
CA PRO A 158 2.46 -21.55 11.01
C PRO A 158 3.60 -21.25 11.98
N VAL A 159 3.35 -21.55 13.26
CA VAL A 159 4.38 -21.53 14.28
C VAL A 159 5.33 -22.71 13.98
N PRO A 160 6.66 -22.48 13.94
CA PRO A 160 7.63 -23.58 13.80
C PRO A 160 7.50 -24.63 14.91
#